data_AF-A0A537ENS3-F1
#
_entry.id   AF-A0A537ENS3-F1
#
_cell.length_a   1.000
_cell.length_b   1.000
_cell.length_c   1.000
_cell.angle_alpha   90.00
_cell.angle_beta   90.00
_cell.angle_gamma   90.00
#
_symmetry.space_group_name_H-M   'P 1'
#
loop_
_entity.id
_entity.type
_entity.pdbx_description
1 polymer ?
#
loop_
_entity_poly.entity_id
_entity_poly.type
_entity_poly.pdbx_seq_one_letter_code
_entity_poly.pdbx_strand_id
1 'polypeptide(L)' 'KSVLGRLSRGDRLSLREGFDLHLDHSGRLHLRFDKQEAFNGLLVLGSRDAIKAEVSFESRGTPSSLLREKVARDLKELLS' A
#
# COMPACT_ATOMS: atom_id res chain seq x y z
N LYS A 1 -7.60 -10.43 9.30
CA LYS A 1 -6.35 -10.65 8.52
C LYS A 1 -6.26 -9.54 7.46
N SER A 2 -5.25 -8.67 7.48
CA SER A 2 -5.11 -7.57 6.49
C SER A 2 -4.37 -8.06 5.24
N VAL A 3 -4.63 -7.41 4.09
CA VAL A 3 -3.88 -7.61 2.83
C VAL A 3 -2.39 -7.33 3.04
N LEU A 4 -2.06 -6.26 3.76
CA LEU A 4 -0.68 -5.86 4.07
C LEU A 4 0.06 -6.90 4.92
N GLY A 5 -0.64 -7.57 5.84
CA GLY A 5 -0.06 -8.64 6.67
C GLY A 5 0.23 -9.93 5.90
N ARG A 6 -0.26 -10.07 4.65
CA ARG A 6 0.01 -11.22 3.77
C ARG A 6 1.13 -10.96 2.77
N LEU A 7 1.62 -9.73 2.67
CA LEU A 7 2.77 -9.39 1.86
C LEU A 7 4.03 -10.10 2.38
N SER A 8 4.94 -10.45 1.46
CA SER A 8 6.24 -10.97 1.83
C SER A 8 6.98 -9.98 2.75
N ARG A 9 7.95 -10.46 3.55
CA ARG A 9 8.73 -9.56 4.40
C ARG A 9 9.49 -8.52 3.58
N GLY A 10 10.03 -8.91 2.41
CA GLY A 10 10.73 -8.01 1.50
C GLY A 10 9.81 -6.93 0.92
N ASP A 11 8.59 -7.31 0.54
CA ASP A 11 7.59 -6.36 0.03
C ASP A 11 7.13 -5.39 1.11
N ARG A 12 6.92 -5.85 2.34
CA ARG A 12 6.59 -4.96 3.47
C ARG A 12 7.69 -3.96 3.74
N LEU A 13 8.95 -4.40 3.70
CA LEU A 13 10.11 -3.52 3.89
C LEU A 13 10.22 -2.50 2.76
N SER A 14 10.07 -2.96 1.51
CA SER A 14 10.12 -2.11 0.31
C SER A 14 8.97 -1.09 0.31
N LEU A 15 7.76 -1.50 0.71
CA LEU A 15 6.62 -0.59 0.83
C LEU A 15 6.83 0.44 1.94
N ARG A 16 7.48 0.05 3.05
CA ARG A 16 7.80 0.95 4.17
C ARG A 16 8.84 1.99 3.78
N GLU A 17 9.88 1.60 3.04
CA GLU A 17 10.99 2.46 2.63
C GLU A 17 10.64 3.33 1.41
N GLY A 18 9.89 2.78 0.45
CA GLY A 18 9.44 3.45 -0.77
C GLY A 18 8.03 4.01 -0.69
N PHE A 19 7.51 4.22 0.52
CA PHE A 19 6.08 4.50 0.75
C PHE A 19 5.54 5.71 -0.02
N ASP A 20 6.33 6.78 -0.12
CA ASP A 20 5.97 7.99 -0.86
C ASP A 20 5.78 7.75 -2.37
N LEU A 21 6.35 6.66 -2.91
CA LEU A 21 6.16 6.25 -4.31
C LEU A 21 4.81 5.55 -4.53
N HIS A 22 4.19 5.07 -3.46
CA HIS A 22 2.91 4.37 -3.49
C HIS A 22 1.74 5.25 -3.08
N LEU A 23 1.97 6.39 -2.43
CA LEU A 23 0.93 7.38 -2.16
C LEU A 23 0.89 8.48 -3.22
N ASP A 24 -0.29 8.74 -3.77
CA ASP A 24 -0.50 9.93 -4.59
C ASP A 24 -0.67 11.21 -3.74
N HIS A 25 -0.81 12.35 -4.43
CA HIS A 25 -0.98 13.66 -3.80
C HIS A 25 -2.25 13.76 -2.94
N SER A 26 -3.26 12.91 -3.19
CA SER A 26 -4.50 12.85 -2.41
C SER A 26 -4.43 11.87 -1.24
N GLY A 27 -3.30 11.16 -1.10
CA GLY A 27 -3.09 10.16 -0.06
C GLY A 27 -3.71 8.81 -0.38
N ARG A 28 -4.05 8.52 -1.64
CA ARG A 28 -4.48 7.16 -2.03
C ARG A 28 -3.28 6.26 -2.20
N LEU A 29 -3.41 5.02 -1.76
CA LEU A 29 -2.38 4.00 -1.85
C LEU A 29 -2.55 3.18 -3.13
N HIS A 30 -1.50 3.16 -3.94
CA HIS A 30 -1.41 2.43 -5.20
C HIS A 30 -0.49 1.24 -5.04
N LEU A 31 -1.08 0.04 -5.08
CA LEU A 31 -0.36 -1.23 -5.04
C LEU A 31 -0.46 -1.92 -6.40
N ARG A 32 0.61 -2.63 -6.75
CA ARG A 32 0.67 -3.45 -7.96
C ARG A 32 1.16 -4.82 -7.57
N PHE A 33 0.33 -5.83 -7.83
CA PHE A 33 0.65 -7.21 -7.50
C PHE A 33 1.01 -7.98 -8.75
N ASP A 34 2.04 -8.82 -8.67
CA ASP A 34 2.36 -9.73 -9.75
C ASP A 34 1.18 -10.68 -9.98
N LYS A 35 0.70 -10.74 -11.23
CA LYS A 35 -0.51 -11.49 -11.59
C LYS A 35 -0.30 -13.00 -11.53
N GLN A 36 0.90 -13.49 -11.87
CA GLN A 36 1.22 -14.92 -11.82
C GLN A 36 1.32 -15.38 -10.37
N GLU A 37 1.99 -14.60 -9.51
CA GLU A 37 2.07 -14.89 -8.08
C GLU A 37 0.69 -14.82 -7.41
N ALA A 38 -0.13 -13.82 -7.76
CA ALA A 38 -1.48 -13.68 -7.24
C ALA A 38 -2.39 -14.85 -7.64
N PHE A 39 -2.24 -15.39 -8.85
CA PHE A 39 -2.94 -16.59 -9.29
C PHE A 39 -2.58 -17.82 -8.41
N ASN A 40 -1.32 -17.90 -7.97
CA ASN A 40 -0.85 -18.91 -7.03
C ASN A 40 -1.23 -18.64 -5.57
N GLY A 41 -2.01 -17.58 -5.30
CA GLY A 41 -2.44 -17.18 -3.97
C GLY A 41 -1.38 -16.42 -3.15
N LEU A 42 -0.29 -15.98 -3.79
CA LEU A 42 0.79 -15.22 -3.17
C LEU A 42 0.65 -13.73 -3.48
N LEU A 43 0.74 -12.89 -2.44
CA LEU A 43 0.71 -11.44 -2.61
C LEU A 43 2.14 -10.90 -2.67
N VAL A 44 2.64 -10.74 -3.89
CA VAL A 44 3.96 -10.21 -4.19
C VAL A 44 3.81 -8.93 -4.99
N LEU A 45 4.59 -7.90 -4.66
CA LEU A 45 4.56 -6.64 -5.42
C LEU A 45 5.30 -6.81 -6.74
N GLY A 46 4.70 -6.33 -7.83
CA GLY A 46 5.23 -6.50 -9.18
C GLY A 46 4.85 -5.35 -10.11
N SER A 47 5.68 -5.08 -11.11
CA SER A 47 5.52 -3.92 -12.01
C SER A 47 5.00 -4.26 -13.40
N ARG A 48 5.20 -5.49 -13.89
CA ARG A 48 4.86 -5.93 -15.26
C ARG A 48 3.60 -6.80 -15.26
N ASP A 49 2.64 -6.51 -16.15
CA ASP A 49 1.31 -7.17 -16.23
C ASP A 49 0.65 -7.36 -14.84
N ALA A 50 0.69 -6.32 -14.01
CA ALA A 50 0.29 -6.39 -12.62
C ALA A 50 -1.21 -6.17 -12.42
N ILE A 51 -1.75 -6.82 -11.38
CA ILE A 51 -3.06 -6.48 -10.83
C ILE A 51 -2.90 -5.18 -10.03
N LYS A 52 -3.56 -4.11 -10.49
CA LYS A 52 -3.54 -2.81 -9.83
C LYS A 52 -4.63 -2.76 -8.75
N ALA A 53 -4.24 -2.36 -7.54
CA ALA A 53 -5.17 -2.10 -6.45
C ALA A 53 -4.98 -0.66 -5.98
N GLU A 54 -6.08 0.08 -5.93
CA GLU A 54 -6.13 1.43 -5.38
C GLU A 54 -6.92 1.40 -4.08
N VAL A 55 -6.37 2.01 -3.04
CA VAL A 55 -7.04 2.16 -1.74
C VAL A 55 -7.17 3.65 -1.45
N SER A 56 -8.42 4.09 -1.39
CA SER A 56 -8.77 5.43 -0.92
C SER A 56 -9.04 5.40 0.57
N PHE A 57 -8.60 6.45 1.26
CA PHE A 57 -8.84 6.62 2.70
C PHE A 57 -9.79 7.78 2.91
N GLU A 58 -10.66 7.63 3.90
CA GLU A 58 -11.53 8.70 4.36
C GLU A 58 -11.39 8.79 5.88
N SER A 59 -11.31 10.02 6.40
CA SER A 59 -11.25 10.25 7.83
C SER A 59 -12.19 11.39 8.20
N ARG A 60 -13.16 11.09 9.06
CA ARG A 60 -14.03 12.12 9.63
C ARG A 60 -13.20 13.04 10.52
N GLY A 61 -13.27 14.34 10.27
CA GLY A 61 -12.58 15.36 11.06
C GLY A 61 -11.12 15.60 10.70
N THR A 62 -10.54 14.86 9.74
CA THR A 62 -9.20 15.15 9.23
C THR A 62 -9.32 15.97 7.94
N PRO A 63 -8.75 17.18 7.88
CA PRO A 63 -8.65 17.93 6.63
C PRO A 63 -7.96 17.10 5.54
N SER A 64 -8.45 17.18 4.30
CA SER A 64 -7.87 16.48 3.16
C SER A 64 -6.36 16.77 2.97
N SER A 65 -5.92 17.98 3.34
CA SER A 65 -4.50 18.37 3.33
C SER A 65 -3.61 17.57 4.28
N LEU A 66 -4.16 17.07 5.39
CA LEU A 66 -3.43 16.31 6.41
C LEU A 66 -3.64 14.79 6.28
N LEU A 67 -4.59 14.37 5.44
CA LEU A 67 -4.98 12.97 5.28
C LEU A 67 -3.80 12.12 4.80
N ARG A 68 -3.03 12.61 3.83
CA ARG A 68 -1.83 11.93 3.31
C ARG A 68 -0.81 11.63 4.41
N GLU A 69 -0.49 12.62 5.23
CA GLU A 69 0.50 12.50 6.31
C GLU A 69 0.03 11.54 7.40
N LYS A 70 -1.27 11.59 7.73
CA LYS A 70 -1.88 10.66 8.68
C LYS A 70 -1.81 9.22 8.14
N VAL A 71 -2.28 9.00 6.91
CA VAL A 71 -2.23 7.68 6.25
C VAL A 71 -0.81 7.15 6.19
N ALA A 72 0.18 8.01 5.88
CA ALA A 72 1.57 7.62 5.83
C ALA A 72 2.13 7.17 7.18
N ARG A 73 1.76 7.87 8.26
CA ARG A 73 2.16 7.51 9.62
C ARG A 73 1.55 6.18 10.04
N ASP A 74 0.22 6.05 9.91
CA ASP A 74 -0.52 4.87 10.33
C ASP A 74 -0.05 3.61 9.57
N LEU A 75 0.23 3.74 8.26
CA LEU A 75 0.72 2.63 7.45
C LEU A 75 2.17 2.25 7.77
N LYS A 76 3.04 3.21 8.11
CA LYS A 76 4.39 2.91 8.58
C LYS A 76 4.35 2.10 9.88
N GLU A 77 3.50 2.48 10.82
CA GLU A 77 3.30 1.74 12.08
C GLU A 77 2.76 0.32 11.85
N LEU A 78 1.87 0.15 10.88
CA LEU A 78 1.29 -1.16 10.56
C LEU A 78 2.27 -2.11 9.84
N LEU A 79 3.32 -1.55 9.22
CA LEU A 79 4.36 -2.29 8.49
C LEU A 79 5.64 -2.55 9.31
N SER A 80 5.75 -1.97 10.52
CA SER A 80 6.77 -2.32 11.53
C SER A 80 6.56 -3.70 12.12
#